data_AF-A0A7V4MEY0-F1
#
_entry.id   AF-A0A7V4MEY0-F1
#
_cell.length_a   1.000
_cell.length_b   1.000
_cell.length_c   1.000
_cell.angle_alpha   90.00
_cell.angle_beta   90.00
_cell.angle_gamma   90.00
#
_symmetry.space_group_name_H-M   'P 1'
#
loop_
_entity.id
_entity.type
_entity.pdbx_description
1 polymer ?
#
loop_
_entity_poly.entity_id
_entity_poly.type
_entity_poly.pdbx_seq_one_letter_code
_entity_poly.pdbx_strand_id
1 'polypeptide(L)'
;MFFSRGSDKTGCLIEDNGIGRKAATKLRGTGHNSKRYSLVKERLAIIGKIRGKEFRMKISDINPERIEPGTRVEIEIPAGAMKGNFYHLKYVKI
;
A
#
# COMPACT_ATOMS: atom_id res chain seq x y z
N MET A 1 -3.60 8.49 -4.11
CA MET A 1 -3.98 9.75 -3.45
C MET A 1 -3.25 9.87 -2.13
N PHE A 2 -2.67 11.03 -1.82
CA PHE A 2 -2.18 11.33 -0.47
C PHE A 2 -3.23 12.11 0.31
N PHE A 3 -3.33 11.88 1.61
CA PHE A 3 -4.27 12.57 2.48
C PHE A 3 -3.65 12.75 3.88
N SER A 4 -4.07 13.77 4.63
CA SER A 4 -3.66 13.92 6.03
C SER A 4 -4.59 13.10 6.93
N ARG A 5 -4.05 12.45 7.96
CA ARG A 5 -4.82 11.67 8.93
C ARG A 5 -4.44 12.12 10.33
N GLY A 6 -5.10 13.18 10.81
CA GLY A 6 -4.68 13.90 12.01
C GLY A 6 -3.50 14.85 11.73
N SER A 7 -2.90 15.38 12.79
CA SER A 7 -1.80 16.37 12.71
C SER A 7 -0.43 15.73 12.49
N ASP A 8 -0.28 14.43 12.73
CA ASP A 8 1.01 13.75 12.82
C ASP A 8 1.18 12.60 11.81
N LYS A 9 0.25 12.40 10.87
CA LYS A 9 0.31 11.31 9.88
C LYS A 9 -0.20 11.76 8.50
N THR A 10 0.46 11.23 7.48
CA THR A 10 0.05 11.29 6.07
C THR A 10 -0.32 9.87 5.62
N GLY A 11 -1.52 9.71 5.09
CA GLY A 11 -1.96 8.50 4.41
C GLY A 11 -1.63 8.56 2.91
N CYS A 12 -1.31 7.41 2.34
CA CYS A 12 -1.26 7.17 0.91
C CYS A 12 -2.24 6.05 0.56
N LEU A 13 -3.18 6.35 -0.33
CA LEU A 13 -4.18 5.43 -0.84
C LEU A 13 -3.88 5.10 -2.29
N ILE A 14 -3.83 3.81 -2.62
CA ILE A 14 -3.69 3.31 -3.98
C ILE A 14 -4.87 2.37 -4.24
N GLU A 15 -5.55 2.55 -5.36
CA GLU A 15 -6.71 1.76 -5.73
C GLU A 15 -6.57 1.25 -7.17
N ASP A 16 -6.97 0.00 -7.37
CA ASP A 16 -7.18 -0.59 -8.69
C ASP A 16 -8.56 -1.25 -8.76
N ASN A 17 -9.11 -1.30 -9.97
CA ASN A 17 -10.39 -1.97 -10.28
C ASN A 17 -10.17 -3.40 -10.78
N GLY A 18 -9.07 -4.06 -10.39
CA GLY A 18 -8.76 -5.41 -10.83
C GLY A 18 -9.68 -6.48 -10.24
N ILE A 19 -9.42 -7.73 -10.61
CA ILE A 19 -10.17 -8.94 -10.21
C ILE A 19 -10.22 -9.22 -8.69
N GLY A 20 -9.54 -8.41 -7.88
CA GLY A 20 -9.44 -8.59 -6.44
C GLY A 20 -8.46 -9.66 -6.01
N ARG A 21 -8.14 -9.64 -4.71
CA ARG A 21 -7.07 -10.50 -4.18
C ARG A 21 -7.45 -11.97 -4.15
N LYS A 22 -8.72 -12.30 -3.87
CA LYS A 22 -9.19 -13.69 -3.79
C LYS A 22 -9.07 -14.39 -5.15
N ALA A 23 -9.51 -13.74 -6.24
CA ALA A 23 -9.37 -14.28 -7.59
C ALA A 23 -7.90 -14.32 -8.02
N ALA A 24 -7.12 -13.26 -7.74
CA ALA A 24 -5.69 -13.23 -8.04
C ALA A 24 -4.91 -14.34 -7.32
N THR A 25 -5.25 -14.65 -6.06
CA THR A 25 -4.65 -15.77 -5.30
C THR A 25 -5.00 -17.11 -5.93
N LYS A 26 -6.25 -17.32 -6.36
CA LYS A 26 -6.65 -18.55 -7.07
C LYS A 26 -5.88 -18.75 -8.38
N LEU A 27 -5.69 -17.68 -9.16
CA LEU A 27 -4.94 -17.72 -10.42
C LEU A 27 -3.43 -17.93 -10.22
N ARG A 28 -2.86 -17.44 -9.12
CA ARG A 28 -1.42 -17.59 -8.81
C ARG A 28 -1.02 -19.01 -8.38
N GLY A 29 -1.98 -19.88 -8.07
CA GLY A 29 -1.72 -21.22 -7.54
C GLY A 29 -1.09 -21.23 -6.14
N THR A 30 -0.85 -22.41 -5.58
CA THR A 30 -0.16 -22.57 -4.28
C THR A 30 1.35 -22.43 -4.45
N GLY A 31 1.98 -21.46 -3.76
CA GLY A 31 3.44 -21.37 -3.65
C GLY A 31 4.07 -20.07 -4.13
N HIS A 32 3.35 -19.22 -4.86
CA HIS A 32 3.87 -17.90 -5.22
C HIS A 32 3.43 -16.88 -4.16
N ASN A 33 4.37 -16.21 -3.47
CA ASN A 33 4.11 -15.00 -2.68
C ASN A 33 4.59 -13.77 -3.46
N SER A 34 3.84 -12.65 -3.41
CA SER A 34 4.15 -11.52 -4.28
C SER A 34 5.42 -10.86 -3.73
N LYS A 35 6.55 -11.07 -4.39
CA LYS A 35 7.85 -10.51 -3.98
C LYS A 35 7.76 -8.99 -3.80
N ARG A 36 7.00 -8.32 -4.66
CA ARG A 36 6.76 -6.86 -4.61
C ARG A 36 6.16 -6.43 -3.27
N TYR A 37 5.08 -7.06 -2.81
CA TYR A 37 4.48 -6.72 -1.51
C TYR A 37 5.44 -6.98 -0.35
N SER A 38 6.10 -8.14 -0.35
CA SER A 38 7.04 -8.50 0.72
C SER A 38 8.18 -7.50 0.81
N LEU A 39 8.78 -7.10 -0.32
CA LEU A 39 9.83 -6.09 -0.38
C LEU A 39 9.36 -4.72 0.11
N VAL A 40 8.14 -4.30 -0.27
CA VAL A 40 7.59 -3.02 0.22
C VAL A 40 7.39 -3.07 1.73
N LYS A 41 6.82 -4.16 2.27
CA LYS A 41 6.60 -4.34 3.70
C LYS A 41 7.93 -4.34 4.48
N GLU A 42 8.93 -5.05 3.98
CA GLU A 42 10.26 -5.09 4.56
C GLU A 42 10.94 -3.71 4.57
N ARG A 43 10.87 -2.98 3.45
CA ARG A 43 11.43 -1.62 3.37
C ARG A 43 10.75 -0.66 4.34
N LEU A 44 9.43 -0.72 4.49
CA LEU A 44 8.70 0.10 5.45
C LEU A 44 9.11 -0.22 6.90
N ALA A 45 9.28 -1.50 7.22
CA ALA A 45 9.77 -1.93 8.53
C ALA A 45 11.20 -1.43 8.82
N ILE A 46 12.11 -1.53 7.85
CA ILE A 46 13.49 -1.04 7.97
C ILE A 46 13.49 0.48 8.18
N ILE A 47 12.76 1.23 7.36
CA ILE A 47 12.67 2.70 7.47
C ILE A 47 12.09 3.09 8.83
N GLY A 48 11.08 2.36 9.30
CA GLY A 48 10.50 2.59 10.61
C GLY A 48 11.48 2.39 11.76
N LYS A 49 12.26 1.30 11.70
CA LYS A 49 13.32 1.01 12.68
C LYS A 49 14.41 2.09 12.69
N ILE A 50 14.87 2.51 11.51
CA ILE A 50 15.91 3.55 11.37
C ILE A 50 15.44 4.90 11.93
N ARG A 51 14.16 5.25 11.72
CA ARG A 51 13.62 6.56 12.09
C ARG A 51 12.96 6.60 13.48
N GLY A 52 12.84 5.46 14.16
CA GLY A 52 12.07 5.36 15.41
C GLY A 52 10.59 5.71 15.21
N LYS A 53 10.02 5.34 14.05
CA LYS A 53 8.66 5.69 13.63
C LYS A 53 7.93 4.46 13.12
N GLU A 54 6.65 4.32 13.42
CA GLU A 54 5.85 3.18 12.95
C GLU A 54 5.19 3.50 11.61
N PHE A 55 5.45 2.67 10.60
CA PHE A 55 4.74 2.71 9.31
C PHE A 55 3.75 1.56 9.26
N ARG A 56 2.54 1.82 8.77
CA ARG A 56 1.51 0.79 8.59
C ARG A 56 1.13 0.69 7.13
N MET A 57 0.94 -0.54 6.66
CA MET A 57 0.39 -0.81 5.33
C MET A 57 -0.74 -1.84 5.48
N LYS A 58 -1.91 -1.51 4.92
CA LYS A 58 -3.10 -2.35 4.90
C LYS A 58 -3.52 -2.57 3.45
N ILE A 59 -3.95 -3.79 3.15
CA ILE A 59 -4.56 -4.12 1.86
C ILE A 59 -5.96 -4.70 2.10
N SER A 60 -6.95 -4.17 1.40
CA SER A 60 -8.33 -4.65 1.42
C SER A 60 -8.93 -4.67 0.02
N ASP A 61 -10.03 -5.37 -0.14
CA ASP A 61 -10.84 -5.29 -1.36
C ASP A 61 -11.76 -4.06 -1.27
N ILE A 62 -12.04 -3.36 -2.39
CA ILE A 62 -12.83 -2.12 -2.38
C ILE A 62 -14.32 -2.45 -2.21
N ASN A 63 -14.81 -3.40 -3.01
CA ASN A 63 -16.20 -3.82 -3.05
C ASN A 63 -16.29 -5.35 -2.91
N PRO A 64 -16.18 -5.91 -1.69
CA PRO A 64 -16.01 -7.35 -1.47
C PRO A 64 -17.14 -8.22 -2.05
N GLU A 65 -18.33 -7.65 -2.24
CA GLU A 65 -19.51 -8.32 -2.80
C GLU A 65 -19.49 -8.41 -4.35
N ARG A 66 -18.56 -7.71 -5.03
CA ARG A 66 -18.45 -7.74 -6.50
C ARG A 66 -17.54 -8.87 -6.97
N ILE A 67 -17.80 -9.36 -8.19
CA ILE A 67 -16.95 -10.34 -8.89
C ILE A 67 -15.52 -9.78 -9.07
N GLU A 68 -15.43 -8.50 -9.42
CA GLU A 68 -14.19 -7.74 -9.51
C GLU A 68 -14.21 -6.68 -8.40
N PRO A 69 -13.80 -7.04 -7.18
CA PRO A 69 -13.96 -6.19 -6.02
C PRO A 69 -12.92 -5.06 -5.99
N GLY A 70 -11.93 -5.05 -6.89
CA GLY A 70 -10.79 -4.13 -6.87
C GLY A 70 -9.87 -4.36 -5.66
N THR A 71 -8.75 -3.63 -5.63
CA THR A 71 -7.80 -3.65 -4.52
C THR A 71 -7.56 -2.23 -4.00
N ARG A 72 -7.56 -2.07 -2.68
CA ARG A 72 -7.15 -0.85 -1.98
C ARG A 72 -5.92 -1.14 -1.14
N VAL A 73 -4.87 -0.35 -1.33
CA VAL A 73 -3.68 -0.32 -0.49
C VAL A 73 -3.65 1.01 0.25
N GLU A 74 -3.59 0.96 1.57
CA GLU A 74 -3.49 2.12 2.45
C GLU A 74 -2.15 2.07 3.19
N ILE A 75 -1.35 3.13 3.09
CA ILE A 75 -0.07 3.27 3.77
C ILE A 75 -0.15 4.48 4.70
N GLU A 76 0.05 4.27 6.00
CA GLU A 76 0.18 5.35 6.98
C GLU A 76 1.66 5.68 7.21
N ILE A 77 2.00 6.95 7.01
CA ILE A 77 3.35 7.50 7.07
C ILE A 77 3.37 8.58 8.16
N PRO A 78 4.23 8.48 9.19
CA PRO A 78 4.33 9.52 10.21
C PRO A 78 4.82 10.86 9.64
N ALA A 79 4.22 11.97 10.08
CA ALA A 79 4.63 13.32 9.75
C ALA A 79 6.07 13.57 10.23
N GLY A 80 6.86 14.29 9.43
CA GLY A 80 8.29 14.49 9.66
C GLY A 80 9.18 13.27 9.34
N ALA A 81 8.61 12.10 9.07
CA ALA A 81 9.36 10.94 8.57
C ALA A 81 9.71 11.05 7.08
N MET A 82 9.30 12.12 6.39
CA MET A 82 9.79 12.46 5.06
C MET A 82 10.20 13.93 5.05
N LYS A 83 11.51 14.20 4.98
CA LYS A 83 12.07 15.49 4.57
C LYS A 83 12.55 15.30 3.13
N GLY A 84 11.77 15.80 2.17
CA GLY A 84 12.06 15.72 0.75
C GLY A 84 10.86 16.18 -0.05
N ASN A 85 11.10 16.94 -1.13
CA ASN A 85 10.06 17.39 -2.03
C ASN A 85 9.28 16.19 -2.57
N PHE A 86 7.98 16.18 -2.35
CA PHE A 86 7.07 15.21 -2.96
C PHE A 86 7.06 15.49 -4.47
N TYR A 87 7.99 14.87 -5.20
CA TYR A 87 7.82 14.77 -6.64
C TYR A 87 6.51 14.03 -6.88
N HIS A 88 5.64 14.73 -7.58
CA HIS A 88 4.36 14.28 -8.05
C HIS A 88 4.58 12.98 -8.85
N LEU A 89 4.50 11.82 -8.18
CA LEU A 89 4.57 10.50 -8.80
C LEU A 89 3.26 10.30 -9.58
N LYS A 90 3.19 10.94 -10.75
CA LYS A 90 2.16 10.66 -11.75
C LYS A 90 2.41 9.24 -12.27
N TYR A 91 1.44 8.38 -11.98
CA TYR A 91 1.14 7.15 -12.72
C TYR A 91 2.34 6.29 -13.11
N VAL A 92 2.63 5.27 -12.29
CA VAL A 92 3.29 4.06 -12.80
C VAL A 92 2.22 3.29 -13.58
N LYS A 93 2.20 3.47 -14.90
CA LYS A 93 1.46 2.61 -15.82
C LYS A 93 2.20 1.27 -15.86
N ILE A 94 1.54 0.20 -15.39
CA ILE A 94 1.97 -1.18 -15.60
C ILE A 94 1.31 -1.67 -16.88
#